data_AF-A0A8J4DER5-F1
#
_entry.id   AF-A0A8J4DER5-F1
#
_cell.length_a   1.000
_cell.length_b   1.000
_cell.length_c   1.000
_cell.angle_alpha   90.00
_cell.angle_beta   90.00
_cell.angle_gamma   90.00
#
_symmetry.space_group_name_H-M   'P 1'
#
loop_
_entity.id
_entity.type
_entity.pdbx_description
1 polymer ?
#
loop_
_entity_poly.entity_id
_entity_poly.type
_entity_poly.pdbx_seq_one_letter_code
_entity_poly.pdbx_strand_id
1 'polypeptide(L)'
;MNLESRALLLQEAGLIVVAEAWSGQVPAPMEAWRLIIGGEVTPTAVVPTLDGIDQWDEVEAVWDSVARDSGIFGGRNEFLISVAGPGAADAPWAHVRRDSRPKLAHLSFSSVEEPEFVAMSLDGRCVCGVTAEEYAVWVVARSFE
;
A
#
# COMPACT_ATOMS: atom_id res chain seq x y z
N MET A 1 10.14 12.68 -1.66
CA MET A 1 10.23 11.72 -2.76
C MET A 1 9.63 12.39 -3.96
N ASN A 2 10.41 12.58 -5.02
CA ASN A 2 9.85 13.04 -6.29
C ASN A 2 9.17 11.85 -7.01
N LEU A 3 8.40 12.12 -8.07
CA LEU A 3 7.62 11.09 -8.75
C LEU A 3 8.50 10.03 -9.45
N GLU A 4 9.64 10.43 -10.00
CA GLU A 4 10.58 9.55 -10.69
C GLU A 4 11.21 8.52 -9.73
N SER A 5 11.68 8.96 -8.57
CA SER A 5 12.20 8.07 -7.53
C SER A 5 11.13 7.13 -7.00
N ARG A 6 9.88 7.59 -6.91
CA ARG A 6 8.76 6.71 -6.55
C ARG A 6 8.47 5.67 -7.63
N ALA A 7 8.50 6.06 -8.89
CA ALA A 7 8.23 5.15 -10.01
C ALA A 7 9.27 4.03 -10.07
N LEU A 8 10.56 4.37 -9.90
CA LEU A 8 11.65 3.38 -9.81
C LEU A 8 11.42 2.41 -8.65
N LEU A 9 11.08 2.91 -7.47
CA LEU A 9 10.80 2.10 -6.29
C LEU A 9 9.64 1.12 -6.50
N LEU A 10 8.55 1.58 -7.11
CA LEU A 10 7.41 0.72 -7.45
C LEU A 10 7.81 -0.35 -8.48
N GLN A 11 8.67 -0.01 -9.44
CA GLN A 11 9.19 -0.96 -10.42
C GLN A 11 10.12 -2.02 -9.79
N GLU A 12 10.98 -1.62 -8.86
CA GLU A 12 11.83 -2.53 -8.09
C GLU A 12 11.01 -3.52 -7.25
N ALA A 13 9.85 -3.08 -6.73
CA ALA A 13 8.87 -3.96 -6.08
C ALA A 13 8.11 -4.87 -7.06
N GLY A 14 8.39 -4.82 -8.36
CA GLY A 14 7.75 -5.66 -9.37
C GLY A 14 6.38 -5.13 -9.85
N LEU A 15 6.06 -3.86 -9.59
CA LEU A 15 4.90 -3.21 -10.18
C LEU A 15 5.23 -2.55 -11.51
N ILE A 16 4.25 -2.53 -12.40
CA ILE A 16 4.31 -1.75 -13.63
C ILE A 16 3.59 -0.43 -13.36
N VAL A 17 4.33 0.67 -13.42
CA VAL A 17 3.77 2.02 -13.30
C VAL A 17 3.06 2.36 -14.60
N VAL A 18 1.73 2.44 -14.56
CA VAL A 18 0.87 2.82 -15.69
C VAL A 18 0.83 4.34 -15.82
N ALA A 19 0.74 5.05 -14.70
CA ALA A 19 0.86 6.49 -14.63
C ALA A 19 1.48 6.92 -13.29
N GLU A 20 2.41 7.87 -13.34
CA GLU A 20 3.03 8.43 -12.14
C GLU A 20 2.08 9.28 -11.31
N ALA A 21 1.02 9.84 -11.92
CA ALA A 21 0.00 10.62 -11.23
C ALA A 21 -1.37 10.26 -11.80
N TRP A 22 -2.25 9.73 -10.95
CA TRP A 22 -3.65 9.49 -11.30
C TRP A 22 -4.43 10.79 -11.47
N SER A 23 -5.28 10.86 -12.48
CA SER A 23 -6.12 12.02 -12.79
C SER A 23 -7.63 11.75 -12.66
N GLY A 24 -8.02 10.53 -12.30
CA GLY A 24 -9.43 10.16 -12.10
C GLY A 24 -9.99 10.67 -10.77
N GLN A 25 -11.32 10.66 -10.65
CA GLN A 25 -12.02 11.12 -9.45
C GLN A 25 -12.13 9.99 -8.42
N VAL A 26 -11.25 10.03 -7.43
CA VAL A 26 -11.23 9.14 -6.25
C VAL A 26 -10.81 9.96 -5.03
N PRO A 27 -11.02 9.50 -3.79
CA PRO A 27 -10.50 10.16 -2.60
C PRO A 27 -8.98 10.36 -2.69
N ALA A 28 -8.46 11.46 -2.14
CA ALA A 28 -7.04 11.74 -2.16
C ALA A 28 -6.25 10.71 -1.31
N PRO A 29 -4.95 10.51 -1.58
CA PRO A 29 -4.11 9.59 -0.81
C PRO A 29 -4.22 9.78 0.70
N MET A 30 -4.16 11.02 1.18
CA MET A 30 -4.24 11.31 2.61
C MET A 30 -5.63 11.01 3.22
N GLU A 31 -6.70 11.05 2.44
CA GLU A 31 -8.02 10.63 2.90
C GLU A 31 -8.07 9.11 3.10
N ALA A 32 -7.45 8.35 2.19
CA ALA A 32 -7.30 6.91 2.34
C ALA A 32 -6.40 6.54 3.53
N TRP A 33 -5.25 7.22 3.70
CA TRP A 33 -4.37 7.03 4.84
C TRP A 33 -5.10 7.18 6.18
N ARG A 34 -5.96 8.19 6.34
CA ARG A 34 -6.73 8.41 7.58
C ARG A 34 -7.63 7.23 7.97
N LEU A 35 -8.10 6.44 7.00
CA LEU A 35 -8.88 5.22 7.28
C LEU A 35 -8.01 4.05 7.77
N ILE A 36 -6.70 4.13 7.53
CA ILE A 36 -5.72 3.08 7.84
C ILE A 36 -4.98 3.38 9.14
N ILE A 37 -4.58 4.63 9.38
CA ILE A 37 -3.75 5.04 10.55
C ILE A 37 -4.55 5.71 11.68
N GLY A 38 -5.88 5.70 11.61
CA GLY A 38 -6.72 6.32 12.64
C GLY A 38 -6.58 5.62 14.00
N GLY A 39 -6.60 6.37 15.11
CA GLY A 39 -6.36 5.82 16.45
C GLY A 39 -7.39 4.78 16.95
N GLU A 40 -8.54 4.64 16.28
CA GLU A 40 -9.57 3.64 16.58
C GLU A 40 -9.64 2.52 15.52
N VAL A 41 -8.68 2.47 14.59
CA VAL A 41 -8.66 1.46 13.52
C VAL A 41 -8.40 0.08 14.12
N THR A 42 -9.27 -0.87 13.78
CA THR A 42 -9.04 -2.30 14.03
C THR A 42 -8.43 -2.97 12.78
N PRO A 43 -7.31 -3.69 12.89
CA PRO A 43 -6.71 -4.36 11.75
C PRO A 43 -7.61 -5.47 11.21
N THR A 44 -7.57 -5.67 9.89
CA THR A 44 -8.20 -6.82 9.24
C THR A 44 -7.37 -8.08 9.46
N ALA A 45 -6.05 -7.93 9.46
CA ALA A 45 -5.10 -8.97 9.84
C ALA A 45 -3.88 -8.35 10.53
N VAL A 46 -3.23 -9.16 11.37
CA VAL A 46 -2.05 -8.77 12.14
C VAL A 46 -0.97 -9.82 11.89
N VAL A 47 0.22 -9.37 11.50
CA VAL A 47 1.41 -10.21 11.37
C VAL A 47 2.39 -9.83 12.48
N PRO A 48 2.63 -10.67 13.49
CA PRO A 48 3.53 -10.35 14.58
C PRO A 48 4.97 -10.14 14.11
N THR A 49 5.64 -9.13 14.65
CA THR A 49 7.09 -8.95 14.50
C THR A 49 7.78 -9.82 15.55
N LEU A 50 8.68 -10.69 15.11
CA LEU A 50 9.43 -11.60 15.97
C LEU A 50 10.93 -11.33 15.81
N ASP A 51 11.63 -11.19 16.94
CA ASP A 51 13.06 -10.87 16.95
C ASP A 51 13.87 -11.86 16.09
N GLY A 52 14.60 -11.30 15.11
CA GLY A 52 15.49 -12.06 14.24
C GLY A 52 14.80 -12.93 13.17
N ILE A 53 13.50 -12.77 12.97
CA ILE A 53 12.73 -13.44 11.91
C ILE A 53 12.29 -12.38 10.89
N ASP A 54 12.59 -12.62 9.62
CA ASP A 54 12.06 -11.82 8.52
C ASP A 54 10.60 -12.22 8.24
N GLN A 55 9.67 -11.31 8.53
CA GLN A 55 8.23 -11.50 8.38
C GLN A 55 7.66 -10.95 7.06
N TRP A 56 8.47 -10.34 6.20
CA TRP A 56 7.96 -9.57 5.06
C TRP A 56 7.26 -10.41 4.00
N ASP A 57 7.69 -11.66 3.80
CA ASP A 57 7.01 -12.61 2.91
C ASP A 57 5.60 -12.97 3.43
N GLU A 58 5.42 -13.05 4.76
CA GLU A 58 4.11 -13.29 5.37
C GLU A 58 3.22 -12.05 5.25
N VAL A 59 3.75 -10.86 5.55
CA VAL A 59 3.05 -9.59 5.34
C VAL A 59 2.56 -9.45 3.90
N GLU A 60 3.41 -9.75 2.92
CA GLU A 60 3.06 -9.68 1.51
C GLU A 60 1.95 -10.66 1.14
N ALA A 61 2.00 -11.90 1.64
CA ALA A 61 0.97 -12.90 1.41
C ALA A 61 -0.37 -12.52 2.05
N VAL A 62 -0.35 -12.00 3.29
CA VAL A 62 -1.53 -11.55 4.02
C VAL A 62 -2.16 -10.34 3.32
N TRP A 63 -1.35 -9.35 2.97
CA TRP A 63 -1.81 -8.19 2.21
C TRP A 63 -2.41 -8.59 0.86
N ASP A 64 -1.75 -9.46 0.08
CA ASP A 64 -2.28 -9.93 -1.21
C ASP A 64 -3.64 -10.60 -1.06
N SER A 65 -3.82 -11.42 -0.02
CA SER A 65 -5.11 -12.07 0.27
C SER A 65 -6.17 -11.03 0.61
N VAL A 66 -5.90 -10.16 1.58
CA VAL A 66 -6.86 -9.14 2.06
C VAL A 66 -7.23 -8.17 0.95
N ALA A 67 -6.26 -7.69 0.17
CA ALA A 67 -6.49 -6.77 -0.94
C ALA A 67 -7.33 -7.42 -2.06
N ARG A 68 -7.09 -8.70 -2.36
CA ARG A 68 -7.90 -9.46 -3.31
C ARG A 68 -9.34 -9.61 -2.82
N ASP A 69 -9.52 -10.05 -1.57
CA ASP A 69 -10.85 -10.30 -0.99
C ASP A 69 -11.65 -9.00 -0.83
N SER A 70 -10.97 -7.88 -0.64
CA SER A 70 -11.57 -6.54 -0.54
C SER A 70 -11.83 -5.88 -1.91
N GLY A 71 -11.44 -6.51 -3.02
CA GLY A 71 -11.68 -6.00 -4.36
C GLY A 71 -10.77 -4.84 -4.79
N ILE A 72 -9.56 -4.72 -4.22
CA ILE A 72 -8.58 -3.69 -4.60
C ILE A 72 -8.13 -3.85 -6.05
N PHE A 73 -7.90 -5.09 -6.48
CA PHE A 73 -7.39 -5.37 -7.81
C PHE A 73 -8.52 -5.36 -8.84
N GLY A 74 -8.50 -4.39 -9.75
CA GLY A 74 -9.41 -4.36 -10.89
C GLY A 74 -9.17 -5.51 -11.88
N GLY A 75 -9.98 -5.59 -12.95
CA GLY A 75 -9.95 -6.72 -13.90
C GLY A 75 -8.62 -6.96 -14.63
N ARG A 76 -7.68 -6.01 -14.59
CA ARG A 76 -6.32 -6.13 -15.15
C ARG A 76 -5.24 -6.20 -14.07
N ASN A 77 -5.62 -6.47 -12.82
CA ASN A 77 -4.78 -6.33 -11.62
C ASN A 77 -4.20 -4.92 -11.46
N GLU A 78 -4.98 -3.92 -11.86
CA GLU A 78 -4.62 -2.51 -11.73
C GLU A 78 -5.24 -1.91 -10.46
N PHE A 79 -4.50 -1.00 -9.83
CA PHE A 79 -4.90 -0.32 -8.62
C PHE A 79 -4.09 0.98 -8.44
N LEU A 80 -4.48 1.78 -7.46
CA LEU A 80 -3.77 3.00 -7.06
C LEU A 80 -2.95 2.71 -5.83
N ILE A 81 -1.74 3.27 -5.73
CA ILE A 81 -0.88 3.11 -4.56
C ILE A 81 -0.26 4.43 -4.12
N SER A 82 -0.22 4.61 -2.80
CA SER A 82 0.51 5.66 -2.10
C SER A 82 1.43 4.99 -1.11
N VAL A 83 2.71 5.32 -1.14
CA VAL A 83 3.73 4.72 -0.27
C VAL A 83 4.23 5.82 0.66
N ALA A 84 4.42 5.49 1.94
CA ALA A 84 4.91 6.44 2.94
C ALA A 84 6.34 6.90 2.61
N GLY A 85 6.80 7.92 3.33
CA GLY A 85 8.13 8.51 3.17
C GLY A 85 8.09 10.00 2.85
N PRO A 86 9.26 10.63 2.64
CA PRO A 86 9.33 12.08 2.47
C PRO A 86 8.44 12.55 1.32
N GLY A 87 7.60 13.56 1.53
CA GLY A 87 6.71 14.11 0.50
C GLY A 87 5.54 13.20 0.07
N ALA A 88 5.33 12.04 0.71
CA ALA A 88 4.20 11.16 0.42
C ALA A 88 2.84 11.83 0.68
N ALA A 89 2.77 12.73 1.66
CA ALA A 89 1.54 13.43 2.04
C ALA A 89 0.93 14.27 0.90
N ASP A 90 1.77 14.87 0.05
CA ASP A 90 1.35 15.73 -1.06
C ASP A 90 1.40 15.01 -2.41
N ALA A 91 1.94 13.79 -2.45
CA ALA A 91 2.12 13.05 -3.69
C ALA A 91 0.78 12.47 -4.17
N PRO A 92 0.42 12.61 -5.46
CA PRO A 92 -0.79 12.01 -6.02
C PRO A 92 -0.69 10.48 -6.00
N TRP A 93 -1.81 9.78 -6.17
CA TRP A 93 -1.80 8.34 -6.41
C TRP A 93 -0.88 7.96 -7.58
N ALA A 94 -0.10 6.89 -7.44
CA ALA A 94 0.49 6.21 -8.58
C ALA A 94 -0.48 5.15 -9.09
N HIS A 95 -0.76 5.12 -10.39
CA HIS A 95 -1.55 4.06 -11.01
C HIS A 95 -0.61 2.96 -11.46
N VAL A 96 -0.84 1.76 -10.91
CA VAL A 96 0.03 0.62 -11.11
C VAL A 96 -0.75 -0.61 -11.56
N ARG A 97 -0.02 -1.53 -12.16
CA ARG A 97 -0.48 -2.87 -12.51
C ARG A 97 0.50 -3.88 -11.94
N ARG A 98 0.00 -5.03 -11.50
CA ARG A 98 0.84 -6.17 -11.13
C ARG A 98 0.71 -7.31 -12.15
N ASP A 99 1.84 -7.88 -12.53
CA ASP A 99 1.93 -9.10 -13.35
C ASP A 99 2.29 -10.35 -12.53
N SER A 100 2.80 -10.14 -11.32
CA SER A 100 3.13 -11.19 -10.35
C SER A 100 2.75 -10.74 -8.93
N ARG A 101 3.13 -11.51 -7.90
CA ARG A 101 3.08 -11.04 -6.51
C ARG A 101 4.15 -9.94 -6.33
N PRO A 102 3.76 -8.70 -6.01
CA PRO A 102 4.69 -7.59 -5.92
C PRO A 102 5.30 -7.50 -4.51
N LYS A 103 6.62 -7.29 -4.45
CA LYS A 103 7.41 -7.27 -3.22
C LYS A 103 7.32 -5.95 -2.45
N LEU A 104 6.09 -5.51 -2.18
CA LEU A 104 5.83 -4.22 -1.53
C LEU A 104 6.24 -4.21 -0.06
N ALA A 105 6.14 -5.36 0.63
CA ALA A 105 6.61 -5.52 2.00
C ALA A 105 8.14 -5.51 2.12
N HIS A 106 8.86 -5.54 1.00
CA HIS A 106 10.32 -5.43 0.98
C HIS A 106 10.80 -4.00 0.66
N LEU A 107 9.86 -3.06 0.52
CA LEU A 107 10.19 -1.66 0.29
C LEU A 107 10.66 -1.01 1.59
N SER A 108 11.97 -0.81 1.71
CA SER A 108 12.57 0.01 2.76
C SER A 108 13.01 1.35 2.19
N PHE A 109 12.68 2.44 2.89
CA PHE A 109 13.18 3.76 2.54
C PHE A 109 14.42 4.05 3.37
N SER A 110 15.37 4.81 2.83
CA SER A 110 16.57 5.23 3.58
C SER A 110 16.26 5.99 4.89
N SER A 111 15.01 6.44 5.09
CA SER A 111 14.52 7.11 6.29
C SER A 111 13.34 6.43 6.98
N VAL A 112 12.83 5.31 6.45
CA VAL A 112 11.71 4.55 7.02
C VAL A 112 12.07 3.08 6.92
N GLU A 113 12.37 2.48 8.07
CA GLU A 113 12.90 1.12 8.13
C GLU A 113 11.88 0.09 7.67
N GLU A 114 10.59 0.37 7.88
CA GLU A 114 9.48 -0.54 7.61
C GLU A 114 8.56 -0.05 6.48
N PRO A 115 8.04 -0.96 5.62
CA PRO A 115 7.15 -0.63 4.53
C PRO A 115 5.78 -0.18 5.05
N GLU A 116 5.42 1.06 4.74
CA GLU A 116 4.04 1.53 4.93
C GLU A 116 3.48 2.03 3.61
N PHE A 117 2.29 1.56 3.26
CA PHE A 117 1.60 1.98 2.05
C PHE A 117 0.10 1.78 2.14
N VAL A 118 -0.62 2.45 1.25
CA VAL A 118 -2.06 2.28 1.04
C VAL A 118 -2.30 2.03 -0.43
N ALA A 119 -3.10 0.99 -0.72
CA ALA A 119 -3.64 0.69 -2.02
C ALA A 119 -5.13 1.06 -2.07
N MET A 120 -5.61 1.47 -3.24
CA MET A 120 -7.00 1.81 -3.49
C MET A 120 -7.47 1.20 -4.83
N SER A 121 -8.72 0.74 -4.88
CA SER A 121 -9.35 0.30 -6.13
C SER A 121 -9.51 1.47 -7.13
N LEU A 122 -9.48 1.19 -8.43
CA LEU A 122 -9.60 2.26 -9.45
C LEU A 122 -10.93 3.02 -9.41
N ASP A 123 -11.98 2.44 -8.82
CA ASP A 123 -13.27 3.08 -8.60
C ASP A 123 -13.34 3.90 -7.29
N GLY A 124 -12.26 3.92 -6.51
CA GLY A 124 -12.14 4.70 -5.27
C GLY A 124 -12.94 4.16 -4.10
N ARG A 125 -13.55 2.97 -4.21
CA ARG A 125 -14.46 2.44 -3.18
C ARG A 125 -13.80 1.60 -2.11
N CYS A 126 -12.66 0.97 -2.40
CA CYS A 126 -11.98 0.08 -1.47
C CYS A 126 -10.55 0.55 -1.23
N VAL A 127 -10.08 0.44 0.02
CA VAL A 127 -8.69 0.66 0.40
C VAL A 127 -8.15 -0.49 1.21
N CYS A 128 -6.86 -0.77 1.03
CA CYS A 128 -6.12 -1.72 1.83
C CYS A 128 -4.71 -1.17 2.09
N GLY A 129 -4.37 -1.00 3.35
CA GLY A 129 -3.07 -0.47 3.76
C GLY A 129 -2.29 -1.44 4.64
N VAL A 130 -0.99 -1.20 4.68
CA VAL A 130 -0.01 -1.86 5.55
C VAL A 130 0.65 -0.78 6.41
N THR A 131 0.67 -0.97 7.73
CA THR A 131 1.33 -0.08 8.70
C THR A 131 2.24 -0.86 9.62
N ALA A 132 3.32 -0.21 10.01
CA ALA A 132 4.31 -0.71 10.95
C ALA A 132 3.93 -0.29 12.36
N GLU A 133 3.64 -1.25 13.24
CA GLU A 133 3.38 -1.02 14.66
C GLU A 133 4.51 -1.63 15.49
N GLU A 134 4.68 -1.14 16.73
CA GLU A 134 5.83 -1.46 17.61
C GLU A 134 6.16 -2.97 17.72
N TYR A 135 5.18 -3.85 17.57
CA TYR A 135 5.36 -5.31 17.68
C TYR A 135 4.67 -6.12 16.57
N ALA A 136 4.12 -5.46 15.56
CA ALA A 136 3.39 -6.14 14.49
C ALA A 136 3.25 -5.27 13.27
N VAL A 137 3.01 -5.91 12.14
CA VAL A 137 2.55 -5.26 10.92
C VAL A 137 1.05 -5.43 10.81
N TRP A 138 0.34 -4.32 10.66
CA TRP A 138 -1.12 -4.33 10.50
C TRP A 138 -1.48 -4.27 9.04
N VAL A 139 -2.42 -5.12 8.64
CA VAL A 139 -3.09 -5.04 7.33
C VAL A 139 -4.53 -4.61 7.58
N VAL A 140 -4.90 -3.47 7.04
CA VAL A 140 -6.22 -2.85 7.26
C VAL A 140 -6.92 -2.74 5.91
N ALA A 141 -8.13 -3.27 5.79
CA ALA A 141 -9.01 -3.02 4.65
C ALA A 141 -10.27 -2.28 5.06
N ARG A 142 -10.69 -1.30 4.26
CA ARG A 142 -11.91 -0.49 4.45
C ARG A 142 -12.56 -0.17 3.11
N SER A 143 -13.83 0.20 3.15
CA SER A 143 -14.53 0.80 2.03
C SER A 143 -14.83 2.28 2.31
N PHE A 144 -14.86 3.10 1.27
CA PHE A 144 -15.49 4.40 1.30
C PHE A 144 -17.01 4.20 1.14
N GLU A 145 -17.79 4.80 2.03
CA GLU A 145 -19.26 4.86 1.95
C GLU A 145 -19.73 5.93 0.94
#